data_AF-A0A1Q7BK18-F1
#
_entry.id   AF-A0A1Q7BK18-F1
#
_cell.length_a   1.000
_cell.length_b   1.000
_cell.length_c   1.000
_cell.angle_alpha   90.00
_cell.angle_beta   90.00
_cell.angle_gamma   90.00
#
_symmetry.space_group_name_H-M   'P 1'
#
loop_
_entity.id
_entity.type
_entity.pdbx_description
1 polymer ?
#
loop_
_entity_poly.entity_id
_entity_poly.type
_entity_poly.pdbx_seq_one_letter_code
_entity_poly.pdbx_strand_id
1 'polypeptide(L)'
;MTRRKSEITARMNERDYPHIVELPVPPGGFRAADDMLAFHRERDIQIRRGQGRNYDGQSYVHYCFADAVDADAFRNQFGGARLTVRQPIR
;
A
#
# COMPACT_ATOMS: atom_id res chain seq x y z
N MET A 1 -11.19 -21.41 -10.74
CA MET A 1 -11.21 -20.07 -10.12
C MET A 1 -10.20 -19.18 -10.84
N THR A 2 -10.65 -18.30 -11.71
CA THR A 2 -9.78 -17.31 -12.38
C THR A 2 -9.38 -16.25 -11.36
N ARG A 3 -8.07 -16.10 -11.10
CA ARG A 3 -7.57 -14.98 -10.29
C ARG A 3 -8.07 -13.67 -10.93
N ARG A 4 -8.66 -12.78 -10.13
CA ARG A 4 -9.08 -11.45 -10.59
C ARG A 4 -7.83 -10.68 -11.03
N LYS A 5 -7.86 -9.99 -12.18
CA LYS A 5 -6.70 -9.28 -12.74
C LYS A 5 -5.99 -8.37 -11.71
N SER A 6 -6.76 -7.69 -10.86
CA SER A 6 -6.24 -6.82 -9.79
C SER A 6 -5.40 -7.55 -8.75
N GLU A 7 -5.70 -8.82 -8.47
CA GLU A 7 -4.91 -9.65 -7.54
C GLU A 7 -3.54 -10.04 -8.14
N ILE A 8 -3.50 -10.28 -9.46
CA ILE A 8 -2.25 -10.60 -10.15
C ILE A 8 -1.35 -9.35 -10.15
N THR A 9 -1.91 -8.19 -10.47
CA THR A 9 -1.17 -6.91 -10.42
C THR A 9 -0.70 -6.58 -9.01
N ALA A 10 -1.53 -6.80 -7.99
CA ALA A 10 -1.16 -6.58 -6.59
C ALA A 10 0.06 -7.42 -6.18
N ARG A 11 0.04 -8.73 -6.45
CA ARG A 11 1.17 -9.61 -6.14
C ARG A 11 2.44 -9.28 -6.92
N MET A 12 2.31 -8.82 -8.17
CA MET A 12 3.45 -8.33 -8.95
C MET A 12 4.03 -7.08 -8.31
N ASN A 13 3.19 -6.10 -7.95
CA ASN A 13 3.63 -4.90 -7.27
C ASN A 13 4.34 -5.21 -5.94
N GLU A 14 3.81 -6.10 -5.10
CA GLU A 14 4.46 -6.49 -3.84
C GLU A 14 5.82 -7.16 -4.04
N ARG A 15 5.99 -7.91 -5.14
CA ARG A 15 7.27 -8.54 -5.48
C ARG A 15 8.29 -7.53 -6.00
N ASP A 16 7.87 -6.67 -6.92
CA ASP A 16 8.75 -5.73 -7.61
C ASP A 16 9.05 -4.47 -6.75
N TYR A 17 8.19 -4.19 -5.77
CA TYR A 17 8.26 -3.06 -4.85
C TYR A 17 8.11 -3.56 -3.40
N PRO A 18 9.20 -4.07 -2.78
CA PRO A 18 9.13 -4.85 -1.53
C PRO A 18 8.89 -4.00 -0.27
N HIS A 19 8.91 -2.68 -0.37
CA HIS A 19 8.65 -1.80 0.77
C HIS A 19 7.19 -1.43 0.82
N ILE A 20 6.44 -2.12 1.67
CA ILE A 20 4.98 -1.99 1.73
C ILE A 20 4.57 -1.19 2.96
N VAL A 21 3.66 -0.24 2.77
CA VAL A 21 2.97 0.47 3.85
C VAL A 21 1.50 0.05 3.85
N GLU A 22 1.06 -0.58 4.94
CA GLU A 22 -0.33 -0.94 5.18
C GLU A 22 -1.02 0.19 5.93
N LEU A 23 -2.09 0.72 5.33
CA LEU A 23 -2.86 1.83 5.87
C LEU A 23 -4.32 1.41 6.09
N PRO A 24 -4.88 1.56 7.31
CA PRO A 24 -6.30 1.32 7.55
C PRO A 24 -7.13 2.38 6.82
N VAL A 25 -8.13 1.93 6.07
CA VAL A 25 -9.10 2.81 5.40
C VAL A 25 -10.13 3.26 6.41
N PRO A 26 -10.16 4.54 6.82
CA PRO A 26 -11.14 4.99 7.80
C PRO A 26 -12.57 4.87 7.23
N PRO A 27 -13.59 4.70 8.09
CA PRO A 27 -14.98 4.70 7.66
C PRO A 27 -15.31 6.04 7.00
N GLY A 28 -15.58 6.01 5.69
CA GLY A 28 -15.75 7.20 4.84
C GLY A 28 -14.63 7.44 3.82
N GLY A 29 -13.59 6.59 3.79
CA GLY A 29 -12.49 6.68 2.83
C GLY A 29 -11.40 7.68 3.26
N PHE A 30 -10.30 7.71 2.50
CA PHE A 30 -9.19 8.61 2.81
C PHE A 30 -9.56 10.06 2.52
N ARG A 31 -9.73 10.87 3.58
CA ARG A 31 -9.87 12.33 3.43
C ARG A 31 -8.62 12.98 2.86
N ALA A 32 -7.46 12.32 2.99
CA ALA A 32 -6.16 12.74 2.49
C ALA A 32 -5.80 12.09 1.13
N ALA A 33 -6.79 11.69 0.33
CA ALA A 33 -6.52 11.07 -0.97
C ALA A 33 -5.78 12.03 -1.93
N ASP A 34 -6.13 13.31 -1.90
CA ASP A 34 -5.45 14.37 -2.65
C ASP A 34 -4.02 14.61 -2.14
N ASP A 35 -3.80 14.62 -0.82
CA ASP A 35 -2.45 14.74 -0.23
C ASP A 35 -1.57 13.54 -0.60
N MET A 36 -2.13 12.32 -0.59
CA MET A 36 -1.40 11.14 -1.06
C MET A 36 -1.05 11.27 -2.54
N LEU A 37 -1.97 11.75 -3.39
CA LEU A 37 -1.69 11.96 -4.80
C LEU A 37 -0.61 13.03 -5.01
N ALA A 38 -0.65 14.11 -4.23
CA ALA A 38 0.36 15.17 -4.24
C ALA A 38 1.74 14.62 -3.85
N PHE A 39 1.85 13.87 -2.75
CA PHE A 39 3.11 13.23 -2.32
C PHE A 39 3.74 12.39 -3.44
N HIS A 40 2.92 11.57 -4.12
CA HIS A 40 3.39 10.73 -5.22
C HIS A 40 3.83 11.57 -6.42
N ARG A 41 3.11 12.65 -6.74
CA ARG A 41 3.45 13.57 -7.83
C ARG A 41 4.72 14.37 -7.55
N GLU A 42 4.89 14.89 -6.33
CA GLU A 42 6.04 15.69 -5.92
C GLU A 42 7.34 14.89 -5.93
N ARG A 43 7.25 13.57 -5.69
CA ARG A 43 8.39 12.65 -5.69
C ARG A 43 8.55 11.84 -6.98
N ASP A 44 7.69 12.06 -7.97
CA ASP A 44 7.63 11.28 -9.21
C ASP A 44 7.49 9.75 -8.96
N ILE A 45 6.77 9.38 -7.89
CA ILE A 45 6.55 7.98 -7.51
C ILE A 45 5.23 7.51 -8.10
N GLN A 46 5.26 6.44 -8.89
CA GLN A 46 4.03 5.83 -9.38
C GLN A 46 3.26 5.15 -8.24
N ILE A 47 1.96 5.41 -8.12
CA ILE A 47 1.10 4.72 -7.14
C ILE A 47 1.00 3.23 -7.50
N ARG A 48 1.58 2.37 -6.67
CA ARG A 48 1.53 0.90 -6.79
C ARG A 48 0.78 0.34 -5.59
N ARG A 49 -0.33 -0.37 -5.84
CA ARG A 49 -1.12 -0.99 -4.77
C ARG A 49 -0.80 -2.48 -4.65
N GLY A 50 -0.55 -2.92 -3.43
CA GLY A 50 -0.38 -4.32 -3.06
C GLY A 50 -1.71 -5.01 -2.78
N GLN A 51 -1.65 -6.20 -2.19
CA GLN A 51 -2.82 -6.99 -1.88
C GLN A 51 -3.46 -6.48 -0.59
N GLY A 52 -4.35 -5.49 -0.74
CA GLY A 52 -5.13 -4.95 0.37
C GLY A 52 -5.81 -6.05 1.19
N ARG A 53 -5.82 -5.85 2.51
CA ARG A 53 -6.37 -6.80 3.48
C ARG A 53 -7.72 -6.30 3.98
N ASN A 54 -8.66 -7.20 4.19
CA ASN A 54 -9.86 -6.91 4.99
C ASN A 54 -9.79 -7.79 6.23
N TYR A 55 -9.86 -7.18 7.40
CA TYR A 55 -9.77 -7.88 8.67
C TYR A 55 -10.72 -7.22 9.68
N ASP A 56 -11.61 -8.03 10.27
CA ASP A 56 -12.54 -7.59 11.31
C ASP A 56 -13.41 -6.39 10.92
N GLY A 57 -13.92 -6.38 9.68
CA GLY A 57 -14.71 -5.26 9.14
C GLY A 57 -13.89 -4.00 8.79
N GLN A 58 -12.59 -3.99 9.08
CA GLN A 58 -11.66 -2.93 8.71
C GLN A 58 -10.94 -3.29 7.40
N SER A 59 -11.05 -2.41 6.40
CA SER A 59 -10.28 -2.51 5.16
C SER A 59 -8.91 -1.85 5.33
N TYR A 60 -7.90 -2.45 4.71
CA TYR A 60 -6.53 -1.96 4.68
C TYR A 60 -6.07 -1.90 3.23
N VAL A 61 -5.40 -0.82 2.86
CA VAL A 61 -4.75 -0.68 1.55
C VAL A 61 -3.24 -0.80 1.74
N HIS A 62 -2.61 -1.53 0.83
CA HIS A 62 -1.16 -1.64 0.77
C HIS A 62 -0.63 -0.73 -0.33
N TYR A 63 0.30 0.15 0.02
CA TYR A 63 1.08 0.94 -0.92
C TYR A 63 2.48 0.35 -1.02
N CYS A 64 2.91 0.00 -2.23
CA CYS A 64 4.21 -0.59 -2.48
C CYS A 64 5.18 0.47 -3.01
N PHE A 65 6.38 0.52 -2.46
CA PHE A 65 7.44 1.46 -2.81
C PHE A 65 8.71 0.72 -3.22
N ALA A 66 9.47 1.32 -4.14
CA ALA A 66 10.74 0.79 -4.61
C ALA A 66 11.83 0.94 -3.55
N ASP A 67 11.76 2.05 -2.80
CA ASP A 67 12.75 2.44 -1.82
C ASP A 67 12.18 2.54 -0.40
N ALA A 68 13.01 2.14 0.56
CA ALA A 68 12.70 2.22 1.98
C ALA A 68 12.43 3.66 2.43
N VAL A 69 13.19 4.61 1.89
CA VAL A 69 13.14 6.03 2.24
C VAL A 69 11.76 6.62 1.94
N ASP A 70 11.20 6.30 0.77
CA ASP A 70 9.87 6.78 0.40
C ASP A 70 8.76 6.09 1.17
N ALA A 71 8.89 4.79 1.43
CA ALA A 71 7.97 4.07 2.30
C ALA A 71 7.95 4.64 3.72
N ASP A 72 9.11 4.93 4.31
CA ASP A 72 9.21 5.52 5.65
C ASP A 72 8.66 6.95 5.67
N ALA A 73 8.94 7.75 4.64
CA ALA A 73 8.40 9.11 4.53
C ALA A 73 6.86 9.10 4.37
N PHE A 74 6.33 8.21 3.52
CA PHE A 74 4.89 8.03 3.36
C PHE A 74 4.24 7.60 4.68
N ARG A 75 4.82 6.61 5.38
CA ARG A 75 4.36 6.19 6.70
C ARG A 75 4.38 7.33 7.71
N ASN A 76 5.44 8.14 7.74
CA ASN A 76 5.56 9.24 8.68
C ASN A 76 4.52 10.35 8.43
N GLN A 77 4.10 10.55 7.17
CA GLN A 77 3.13 11.58 6.80
C GLN A 77 1.67 11.11 6.92
N PHE A 78 1.36 9.89 6.48
CA PHE A 78 -0.01 9.38 6.42
C PHE A 78 -0.34 8.36 7.52
N GLY A 79 0.66 7.91 8.28
CA GLY A 79 0.53 6.85 9.27
C GLY A 79 0.61 5.45 8.65
N GLY A 80 0.15 4.45 9.40
CA GLY A 80 0.12 3.05 8.98
C GLY A 80 1.32 2.22 9.48
N ALA A 81 1.33 0.96 9.09
CA ALA A 81 2.34 -0.01 9.48
C ALA A 81 3.23 -0.37 8.28
N ARG A 82 4.54 -0.43 8.48
CA ARG A 82 5.46 -0.93 7.46
C ARG A 82 5.44 -2.45 7.49
N LEU A 83 4.97 -3.04 6.40
CA LEU A 83 5.08 -4.47 6.19
C LEU A 83 6.41 -4.74 5.48
N THR A 84 7.26 -5.52 6.13
CA THR A 84 8.30 -6.24 5.39
C THR A 84 7.62 -7.43 4.76
N VAL A 85 7.92 -7.76 3.49
CA VAL A 85 7.51 -9.03 2.86
C VAL A 85 8.20 -10.18 3.61
N ARG A 86 7.71 -10.50 4.81
CA ARG A 86 8.10 -11.66 5.60
C ARG A 86 6.90 -12.58 5.63
N GLN A 87 6.84 -13.35 4.55
CA GLN A 87 6.22 -14.66 4.36
C GLN A 87 4.74 -14.84 4.76
N PRO A 88 3.98 -15.66 4.01
CA PRO A 88 2.65 -16.07 4.43
C PRO A 88 2.73 -16.65 5.85
N ILE A 89 1.94 -16.09 6.76
CA ILE A 89 1.51 -16.81 7.97
C ILE A 89 0.94 -18.16 7.49
N ARG A 90 1.68 -19.23 7.78
CA ARG A 90 1.28 -20.60 7.50
C ARG A 90 0.16 -21.05 8.41
#